data_AF-A0A919HR05-F1
#
_entry.id   AF-A0A919HR05-F1
#
_cell.length_a   1.000
_cell.length_b   1.000
_cell.length_c   1.000
_cell.angle_alpha   90.00
_cell.angle_beta   90.00
_cell.angle_gamma   90.00
#
_symmetry.space_group_name_H-M   'P 1'
#
loop_
_entity.id
_entity.type
_entity.pdbx_description
1 polymer ?
#
loop_
_entity_poly.entity_id
_entity_poly.type
_entity_poly.pdbx_seq_one_letter_code
_entity_poly.pdbx_strand_id
1 'polypeptide(L)' 'MVREEHLWSVARYMPTSTGELDSLGLSGSEIRFHGKTLISWSKKRRRCRSRPAGAAAEPDRHAGLPQSL' A
#
# COMPACT_ATOMS: atom_id res chain seq x y z
N MET A 1 -13.89 -5.68 16.44
CA MET A 1 -14.00 -6.48 15.22
C MET A 1 -14.37 -5.54 14.09
N VAL A 2 -13.77 -5.70 12.91
CA VAL A 2 -14.07 -4.90 11.70
C VAL A 2 -14.82 -5.80 10.73
N ARG A 3 -15.86 -5.28 10.09
CA ARG A 3 -16.66 -6.05 9.13
C ARG A 3 -15.89 -6.27 7.83
N GLU A 4 -16.19 -7.33 7.11
CA GLU A 4 -15.42 -7.74 5.94
C GLU A 4 -15.56 -6.72 4.79
N GLU A 5 -16.77 -6.21 4.58
CA GLU A 5 -17.10 -5.16 3.62
C GLU A 5 -16.24 -3.90 3.78
N HIS A 6 -15.90 -3.57 5.03
CA HIS A 6 -15.04 -2.42 5.35
C HIS A 6 -13.58 -2.73 5.03
N LEU A 7 -13.10 -3.95 5.29
CA LEU A 7 -11.76 -4.39 4.91
C LEU A 7 -11.53 -4.31 3.41
N TRP A 8 -12.48 -4.79 2.62
CA TRP A 8 -12.43 -4.68 1.15
C TRP A 8 -12.40 -3.23 0.69
N SER A 9 -13.21 -2.37 1.31
CA SER A 9 -13.26 -0.92 1.00
C SER A 9 -11.94 -0.23 1.33
N VAL A 10 -11.36 -0.48 2.50
CA VAL A 10 -10.06 0.06 2.92
C VAL A 10 -8.95 -0.42 1.98
N ALA A 11 -8.97 -1.69 1.56
CA ALA A 11 -7.98 -2.23 0.62
C ALA A 11 -8.06 -1.55 -0.76
N ARG A 12 -9.27 -1.23 -1.24
CA ARG A 12 -9.47 -0.61 -2.55
C ARG A 12 -9.17 0.88 -2.55
N TYR A 13 -9.71 1.61 -1.58
CA TYR A 13 -9.64 3.08 -1.54
C TYR A 13 -8.40 3.61 -0.80
N MET A 14 -7.70 2.77 -0.04
CA MET A 14 -6.48 3.13 0.68
C MET A 14 -6.60 4.45 1.48
N PRO A 15 -7.51 4.52 2.47
CA PRO A 15 -7.71 5.73 3.25
C PRO A 15 -6.44 6.12 4.01
N THR A 16 -6.19 7.43 4.13
CA THR A 16 -5.00 7.96 4.81
C THR A 16 -5.29 8.62 6.15
N SER A 17 -6.57 8.83 6.43
CA SER A 17 -7.06 9.54 7.61
C SER A 17 -8.32 8.89 8.18
N THR A 18 -8.64 9.27 9.41
CA THR A 18 -9.81 8.75 10.14
C THR A 18 -11.13 9.28 9.57
N GLY A 19 -11.14 10.51 9.03
CA GLY A 19 -12.32 11.07 8.36
C GLY A 19 -12.64 10.37 7.03
N GLU A 20 -11.61 9.88 6.32
CA GLU A 20 -11.84 9.04 5.14
C GLU A 20 -12.46 7.67 5.50
N LEU A 21 -12.10 7.09 6.66
CA LEU A 21 -12.74 5.86 7.15
C LEU A 21 -14.23 6.08 7.47
N ASP A 22 -14.57 7.23 8.04
CA ASP A 22 -15.97 7.64 8.28
C ASP A 22 -16.74 7.78 6.96
N SER A 23 -16.11 8.40 5.95
CA SER A 23 -16.69 8.54 4.61
C SER A 23 -16.86 7.21 3.88
N LEU A 24 -16.07 6.18 4.24
CA LEU A 24 -16.21 4.81 3.73
C LEU A 24 -17.34 4.03 4.42
N GLY A 25 -18.03 4.63 5.40
CA GLY A 25 -19.17 4.03 6.08
C GLY A 25 -18.80 3.12 7.25
N LEU A 26 -17.56 3.18 7.76
CA LEU A 26 -17.18 2.41 8.94
C LEU A 26 -17.96 2.90 10.17
N SER A 27 -18.35 1.97 11.05
CA SER A 27 -19.02 2.38 12.28
C SER A 27 -18.08 3.14 13.22
N GLY A 28 -18.64 4.04 14.02
CA GLY A 28 -17.87 4.81 15.00
C GLY A 28 -17.05 3.93 15.95
N SER A 29 -17.54 2.72 16.27
CA SER A 29 -16.80 1.74 17.08
C SER A 29 -15.58 1.19 16.34
N GLU A 30 -15.72 0.80 15.07
CA GLU A 30 -14.59 0.33 14.26
C GLU A 30 -13.53 1.41 14.08
N ILE A 31 -13.95 2.66 13.89
CA ILE A 31 -13.05 3.80 13.75
C ILE A 31 -12.29 4.08 15.06
N ARG A 32 -12.99 4.11 16.20
CA ARG A 32 -12.38 4.39 17.51
C ARG A 32 -11.42 3.29 17.95
N PHE A 33 -11.78 2.03 17.74
CA PHE A 33 -10.96 0.90 18.19
C PHE A 33 -9.88 0.48 17.17
N HIS A 34 -10.14 0.58 15.85
CA HIS A 34 -9.28 0.03 14.80
C HIS A 34 -8.79 1.05 13.76
N GLY A 35 -9.26 2.30 13.79
CA GLY A 35 -8.95 3.30 12.77
C GLY A 35 -7.44 3.55 12.60
N LYS A 36 -6.68 3.67 13.70
CA LYS A 36 -5.22 3.85 13.64
C LYS A 36 -4.51 2.66 12.97
N THR A 37 -4.96 1.44 13.26
CA THR A 37 -4.42 0.21 12.68
C THR A 37 -4.71 0.11 11.19
N LEU A 38 -5.95 0.41 10.78
CA LEU A 38 -6.37 0.41 9.38
C LEU A 38 -5.59 1.45 8.56
N ILE A 39 -5.40 2.66 9.10
CA ILE A 39 -4.59 3.71 8.46
C ILE A 39 -3.12 3.28 8.36
N SER A 40 -2.56 2.68 9.42
CA SER A 40 -1.17 2.20 9.41
C SER A 40 -0.95 1.15 8.32
N TRP A 41 -1.87 0.20 8.19
CA TRP A 41 -1.84 -0.81 7.13
C TRP A 41 -1.96 -0.20 5.74
N SER A 42 -2.89 0.74 5.55
CA SER A 42 -3.07 1.48 4.29
C SER A 42 -1.81 2.24 3.89
N LYS A 43 -1.18 2.96 4.83
CA LYS A 43 0.10 3.66 4.62
C LYS A 43 1.22 2.70 4.23
N LYS A 44 1.34 1.57 4.95
CA LYS A 44 2.32 0.52 4.62
C LYS A 44 2.11 0.00 3.20
N ARG A 45 0.86 -0.25 2.81
CA ARG A 45 0.51 -0.76 1.47
C ARG A 45 0.79 0.27 0.38
N ARG A 46 0.51 1.55 0.61
CA ARG A 46 0.88 2.66 -0.31
C ARG A 46 2.40 2.75 -0.50
N ARG A 47 3.17 2.63 0.58
CA ARG A 47 4.65 2.59 0.53
C ARG A 47 5.19 1.40 -0.28
N CYS A 48 4.57 0.23 -0.15
CA CYS A 48 4.96 -0.93 -0.95
C CYS A 48 4.51 -0.80 -2.42
N ARG A 49 3.36 -0.15 -2.67
CA ARG A 49 2.82 0.08 -4.02
C ARG A 49 3.59 1.16 -4.80
N SER A 50 4.19 2.14 -4.11
CA SER A 50 5.07 3.13 -4.73
C SER A 50 6.43 2.55 -5.16
N ARG A 51 6.66 1.25 -4.96
CA ARG A 51 7.78 0.57 -5.60
C ARG A 51 7.39 0.36 -7.07
N PRO A 52 8.02 1.07 -8.03
CA PRO A 52 7.65 0.94 -9.43
C PRO A 52 7.86 -0.52 -9.85
N ALA A 53 6.90 -1.07 -10.59
CA ALA A 53 6.90 -2.44 -11.10
C ALA A 53 8.02 -2.74 -12.12
N GLY A 54 9.06 -1.90 -12.19
CA GLY A 54 10.22 -2.02 -13.07
C GLY A 54 11.58 -1.70 -12.43
N ALA A 55 11.67 -1.44 -11.12
CA ALA A 55 12.96 -1.22 -10.45
C ALA A 55 13.57 -2.52 -9.88
N ALA A 56 13.40 -3.63 -10.58
CA ALA A 56 14.25 -4.79 -10.42
C ALA A 56 15.37 -4.65 -11.46
N ALA A 57 16.54 -4.21 -10.98
CA ALA A 57 17.86 -4.44 -11.59
C ALA A 57 17.88 -4.57 -13.12
N GLU A 58 18.18 -3.49 -13.82
CA GLU A 58 18.91 -3.63 -15.08
C GLU A 58 20.35 -3.99 -14.69
N PRO A 59 20.85 -5.22 -14.95
CA PRO A 59 22.26 -5.49 -14.80
C PRO A 59 22.97 -4.73 -15.91
N ASP A 60 23.88 -3.84 -15.51
CA ASP A 60 24.94 -3.24 -16.31
C ASP A 60 25.27 -4.08 -17.56
N ARG A 61 24.73 -3.70 -18.72
CA ARG A 61 25.14 -4.24 -20.03
C ARG A 61 26.45 -3.63 -20.52
N HIS A 62 27.32 -3.22 -19.59
CA HIS A 62 28.62 -2.63 -19.86
C HIS A 62 29.71 -3.29 -19.01
N ALA A 63 29.87 -4.61 -19.12
CA ALA A 63 31.13 -5.27 -18.83
C ALA A 63 31.60 -5.96 -20.11
N GLY A 64 32.66 -5.41 -20.70
CA GLY A 64 33.16 -5.71 -22.03
C GLY A 64 33.48 -7.19 -22.26
N LEU A 65 32.99 -7.69 -23.39
CA LEU A 65 33.68 -8.77 -24.09
C LEU A 65 35.06 -8.21 -24.55
N PRO A 66 36.18 -8.89 -24.27
CA PRO A 66 37.47 -8.48 -24.80
C PRO A 66 37.41 -8.54 -26.33
N GLN A 67 37.86 -7.47 -26.97
CA GLN A 67 38.04 -7.43 -28.42
C GLN A 67 39.02 -8.51 -28.86
N SER A 68 38.72 -9.08 -30.01
CA SER A 68 39.49 -10.07 -30.76
C SER A 68 41.02 -9.87 -30.70
N LEU A 69 41.75 -10.98 -30.52
CA LEU A 69 42.86 -11.35 -31.40
C LEU A 69 43.00 -12.88 -31.45
#